data_AF-A0A4Q1V6X0-F1
#
_entry.id   AF-A0A4Q1V6X0-F1
#
_cell.length_a   1.000
_cell.length_b   1.000
_cell.length_c   1.000
_cell.angle_alpha   90.00
_cell.angle_beta   90.00
_cell.angle_gamma   90.00
#
_symmetry.space_group_name_H-M   'P 1'
#
loop_
_entity.id
_entity.type
_entity.pdbx_description
1 polymer ?
#
loop_
_entity_poly.entity_id
_entity_poly.type
_entity_poly.pdbx_seq_one_letter_code
_entity_poly.pdbx_strand_id
1 'polypeptide(L)'
;MTAEELRDRLFASAERMGWPHEEVPSFVSPQFRGRPDASTAPLPQEAFGIRLGAYPAIVAPVTLGTSAEMQEALKLLHSQMVIARSYMTRTELINAHIFICAVNPSPKADWRSVIDIAERDEAVCRKLVWLPDAKKLNTSYEAFRDRTFLAAPWELAVERRDAALDRVQGLAANLLVEAGLDEETASKWIDIVNQPDQDEDTMVERLVRARGDLQ
;
A
#
# COMPACT_ATOMS: atom_id res chain seq x y z
N MET A 1 -12.59 7.42 23.19
CA MET A 1 -11.86 7.66 21.94
C MET A 1 -12.59 6.92 20.85
N THR A 2 -12.85 7.57 19.73
CA THR A 2 -13.73 7.05 18.66
C THR A 2 -12.98 6.86 17.35
N ALA A 3 -13.55 6.07 16.44
CA ALA A 3 -13.05 5.96 15.08
C ALA A 3 -13.14 7.30 14.31
N GLU A 4 -14.10 8.15 14.68
CA GLU A 4 -14.24 9.51 14.16
C GLU A 4 -13.02 10.38 14.49
N GLU A 5 -12.55 10.36 15.74
CA GLU A 5 -11.34 11.10 16.14
C GLU A 5 -10.09 10.61 15.39
N LEU A 6 -10.00 9.30 15.10
CA LEU A 6 -8.91 8.75 14.29
C LEU A 6 -9.00 9.26 12.84
N ARG A 7 -10.19 9.21 12.22
CA ARG A 7 -10.45 9.76 10.88
C ARG A 7 -9.99 11.20 10.78
N ASP A 8 -10.42 12.05 11.71
CA ASP A 8 -10.12 13.49 11.68
C ASP A 8 -8.61 13.75 11.81
N ARG A 9 -7.92 12.97 12.65
CA ARG A 9 -6.46 13.06 12.78
C ARG A 9 -5.74 12.61 11.51
N LEU A 10 -6.23 11.56 10.83
CA LEU A 10 -5.70 11.12 9.55
C LEU A 10 -5.87 12.19 8.46
N PHE A 11 -7.03 12.84 8.40
CA PHE A 11 -7.26 13.98 7.50
C PHE A 11 -6.33 15.15 7.80
N ALA A 12 -6.19 15.55 9.06
CA ALA A 12 -5.24 16.58 9.45
C ALA A 12 -3.77 16.22 9.13
N SER A 13 -3.43 14.93 9.11
CA SER A 13 -2.10 14.47 8.67
C SER A 13 -1.93 14.52 7.16
N ALA A 14 -2.95 14.15 6.38
CA ALA A 14 -2.92 14.27 4.92
C ALA A 14 -2.88 15.73 4.46
N GLU A 15 -3.65 16.60 5.12
CA GLU A 15 -3.66 18.04 4.87
C GLU A 15 -2.27 18.65 5.07
N ARG A 16 -1.56 18.28 6.14
CA ARG A 16 -0.19 18.73 6.41
C ARG A 16 0.81 18.35 5.30
N MET A 17 0.55 17.27 4.56
CA MET A 17 1.35 16.83 3.41
C MET A 17 0.84 17.42 2.08
N GLY A 18 -0.20 18.26 2.10
CA GLY A 18 -0.82 18.79 0.90
C GLY A 18 -1.56 17.74 0.06
N TRP A 19 -1.96 16.62 0.66
CA TRP A 19 -2.66 15.56 -0.06
C TRP A 19 -4.17 15.79 -0.05
N PRO A 20 -4.86 15.49 -1.18
CA PRO A 20 -6.32 15.49 -1.18
C PRO A 20 -6.81 14.41 -0.22
N HIS A 21 -7.86 14.73 0.53
CA HIS A 21 -8.50 13.80 1.44
C HIS A 21 -10.01 13.96 1.38
N GLU A 22 -10.73 12.84 1.47
CA GLU A 22 -12.18 12.84 1.41
C GLU A 22 -12.74 11.60 2.12
N GLU A 23 -13.99 11.71 2.58
CA GLU A 23 -14.77 10.53 2.92
C GLU A 23 -15.33 9.89 1.66
N VAL A 24 -15.30 8.55 1.64
CA VAL A 24 -15.79 7.73 0.54
C VAL A 24 -16.79 6.71 1.12
N PRO A 25 -18.07 7.10 1.32
CA PRO A 25 -19.08 6.25 1.95
C PRO A 25 -19.27 4.89 1.26
N SER A 26 -18.98 4.80 -0.04
CA SER A 26 -19.04 3.54 -0.78
C SER A 26 -18.07 2.47 -0.27
N PHE A 27 -16.98 2.82 0.41
CA PHE A 27 -16.05 1.83 0.98
C PHE A 27 -16.61 1.11 2.22
N VAL A 28 -17.61 1.70 2.89
CA VAL A 28 -18.34 1.07 4.01
C VAL A 28 -19.78 0.70 3.61
N SER A 29 -20.09 0.75 2.31
CA SER A 29 -21.36 0.25 1.79
C SER A 29 -21.37 -1.29 1.82
N PRO A 30 -22.48 -1.93 2.21
CA PRO A 30 -22.61 -3.38 2.12
C PRO A 30 -22.76 -3.87 0.67
N GLN A 31 -22.88 -2.98 -0.31
CA GLN A 31 -23.15 -3.32 -1.70
C GLN A 31 -21.87 -3.38 -2.53
N PHE A 32 -21.74 -4.38 -3.40
CA PHE A 32 -20.69 -4.38 -4.42
C PHE A 32 -21.05 -3.41 -5.54
N ARG A 33 -20.04 -2.73 -6.10
CA ARG A 33 -20.23 -1.88 -7.27
C ARG A 33 -20.85 -2.68 -8.42
N GLY A 34 -22.03 -2.26 -8.87
CA GLY A 34 -22.73 -2.88 -10.00
C GLY A 34 -23.49 -4.18 -9.70
N ARG A 35 -23.64 -4.58 -8.43
CA ARG A 35 -24.52 -5.69 -8.04
C ARG A 35 -25.76 -5.19 -7.30
N PRO A 36 -26.95 -5.76 -7.57
CA PRO A 36 -28.17 -5.41 -6.84
C PRO A 36 -28.18 -5.96 -5.41
N ASP A 37 -27.53 -7.10 -5.17
CA ASP A 37 -27.56 -7.78 -3.88
C ASP A 37 -26.57 -7.15 -2.89
N ALA A 38 -27.08 -6.79 -1.71
CA ALA A 38 -26.27 -6.32 -0.59
C ALA A 38 -25.65 -7.51 0.16
N SER A 39 -24.43 -7.32 0.65
CA SER A 39 -23.83 -8.21 1.63
C SER A 39 -24.65 -8.20 2.93
N THR A 40 -24.85 -9.38 3.49
CA THR A 40 -25.49 -9.54 4.81
C THR A 40 -24.48 -9.47 5.96
N ALA A 41 -23.19 -9.35 5.65
CA ALA A 41 -22.14 -9.30 6.66
C ALA A 41 -22.25 -7.99 7.48
N PRO A 42 -22.35 -8.07 8.81
CA PRO A 42 -22.46 -6.88 9.65
C PRO A 42 -21.12 -6.13 9.68
N LEU A 43 -21.20 -4.80 9.62
CA LEU A 43 -20.06 -3.92 9.79
C LEU A 43 -20.00 -3.38 11.21
N PRO A 44 -18.79 -3.10 11.75
CA PRO A 44 -18.67 -2.29 12.95
C PRO A 44 -19.43 -0.97 12.77
N GLN A 45 -20.27 -0.63 13.75
CA GLN A 45 -20.90 0.69 13.79
C GLN A 45 -19.79 1.75 13.83
N GLU A 46 -20.01 2.90 13.18
CA GLU A 46 -19.02 3.99 13.10
C GLU A 46 -17.75 3.65 12.30
N ALA A 47 -17.84 2.72 11.33
CA ALA A 47 -16.79 2.57 10.33
C ALA A 47 -16.90 3.67 9.25
N PHE A 48 -15.75 4.22 8.85
CA PHE A 48 -15.64 5.27 7.84
C PHE A 48 -14.81 4.78 6.65
N GLY A 49 -15.33 5.01 5.45
CA GLY A 49 -14.55 4.90 4.23
C GLY A 49 -13.85 6.22 3.95
N ILE A 50 -12.54 6.21 3.72
CA ILE A 50 -11.77 7.42 3.43
C ILE A 50 -10.79 7.22 2.28
N ARG A 51 -10.35 8.32 1.69
CA ARG A 51 -9.22 8.39 0.76
C ARG A 51 -8.23 9.43 1.25
N LEU A 52 -6.95 9.06 1.29
CA LEU A 52 -5.82 9.93 1.67
C LEU A 52 -4.83 9.94 0.50
N GLY A 53 -4.92 10.91 -0.40
CA GLY A 53 -4.15 10.89 -1.65
C GLY A 53 -4.49 9.66 -2.50
N ALA A 54 -3.46 8.87 -2.83
CA ALA A 54 -3.61 7.61 -3.58
C ALA A 54 -3.93 6.38 -2.69
N TYR A 55 -4.16 6.59 -1.39
CA TYR A 55 -4.35 5.52 -0.41
C TYR A 55 -5.82 5.45 0.05
N PRO A 56 -6.63 4.54 -0.51
CA PRO A 56 -7.95 4.27 0.04
C PRO A 56 -7.83 3.52 1.37
N ALA A 57 -8.67 3.87 2.33
CA ALA A 57 -8.68 3.21 3.62
C ALA A 57 -10.08 3.06 4.23
N ILE A 58 -10.21 2.07 5.12
CA ILE A 58 -11.34 1.94 6.03
C ILE A 58 -10.84 2.25 7.44
N VAL A 59 -11.51 3.14 8.15
CA VAL A 59 -11.28 3.42 9.58
C VAL A 59 -12.40 2.78 10.37
N ALA A 60 -12.11 1.93 11.35
CA ALA A 60 -13.15 1.26 12.13
C ALA A 60 -12.80 1.10 13.60
N PRO A 61 -13.78 1.17 14.52
CA PRO A 61 -13.56 0.86 15.91
C PRO A 61 -13.55 -0.66 16.12
N VAL A 62 -12.64 -1.15 16.95
CA VAL A 62 -12.63 -2.54 17.40
C VAL A 62 -12.44 -2.60 18.91
N THR A 63 -13.37 -3.27 19.59
CA THR A 63 -13.28 -3.49 21.03
C THR A 63 -12.23 -4.55 21.32
N LEU A 64 -11.23 -4.19 22.11
CA LEU A 64 -10.20 -5.13 22.56
C LEU A 64 -10.65 -5.81 23.86
N GLY A 65 -11.46 -6.87 23.71
CA GLY A 65 -11.92 -7.74 24.80
C GLY A 65 -11.11 -9.04 24.91
N THR A 66 -11.09 -9.83 23.82
CA THR A 66 -10.32 -11.07 23.68
C THR A 66 -9.67 -11.19 22.30
N SER A 67 -8.68 -12.09 22.16
CA SER A 67 -8.05 -12.36 20.85
C SER A 67 -9.05 -12.90 19.82
N ALA A 68 -10.00 -13.74 20.25
CA ALA A 68 -11.05 -14.27 19.38
C ALA A 68 -11.99 -13.17 18.84
N GLU A 69 -12.40 -12.23 19.69
CA GLU A 69 -13.23 -11.09 19.27
C GLU A 69 -12.48 -10.19 18.27
N MET A 70 -11.18 -9.96 18.48
CA MET A 70 -10.35 -9.23 17.53
C MET A 70 -10.30 -9.95 16.18
N GLN A 71 -10.10 -11.27 16.16
CA GLN A 71 -10.07 -12.04 14.91
C GLN A 71 -11.40 -12.01 14.17
N GLU A 72 -12.53 -12.09 14.87
CA GLU A 72 -13.85 -11.95 14.24
C GLU A 72 -14.05 -10.55 13.66
N ALA A 73 -13.67 -9.50 14.40
CA ALA A 73 -13.73 -8.13 13.88
C ALA A 73 -12.86 -7.95 12.62
N LEU A 74 -11.67 -8.54 12.60
CA LEU A 74 -10.78 -8.52 11.43
C LEU A 74 -11.40 -9.23 10.23
N LYS A 75 -12.05 -10.40 10.42
CA LYS A 75 -12.74 -11.11 9.34
C LYS A 75 -13.85 -10.25 8.71
N LEU A 76 -14.62 -9.54 9.53
CA LEU A 76 -15.66 -8.63 9.05
C LEU A 76 -15.04 -7.47 8.25
N LEU A 77 -13.98 -6.85 8.78
CA LEU A 77 -13.28 -5.75 8.10
C LEU A 77 -12.60 -6.19 6.79
N HIS A 78 -12.05 -7.40 6.75
CA HIS A 78 -11.53 -8.01 5.52
C HIS A 78 -12.61 -8.21 4.48
N SER A 79 -13.75 -8.78 4.89
CA SER A 79 -14.90 -8.96 4.01
C SER A 79 -15.37 -7.62 3.45
N GLN A 80 -15.37 -6.58 4.29
CA GLN A 80 -15.69 -5.23 3.84
C GLN A 80 -14.67 -4.66 2.86
N MET A 81 -13.38 -4.86 3.12
CA MET A 81 -12.34 -4.39 2.19
C MET A 81 -12.49 -5.06 0.83
N VAL A 82 -12.88 -6.34 0.77
CA VAL A 82 -13.19 -7.02 -0.50
C VAL A 82 -14.34 -6.32 -1.25
N ILE A 83 -15.38 -5.87 -0.55
CA ILE A 83 -16.48 -5.08 -1.14
C ILE A 83 -15.97 -3.72 -1.61
N ALA A 84 -15.25 -3.00 -0.73
CA ALA A 84 -14.69 -1.68 -1.00
C ALA A 84 -13.79 -1.66 -2.24
N ARG A 85 -12.99 -2.72 -2.44
CA ARG A 85 -12.11 -2.90 -3.61
C ARG A 85 -12.87 -2.85 -4.95
N SER A 86 -14.17 -3.16 -4.98
CA SER A 86 -14.98 -3.01 -6.20
C SER A 86 -15.19 -1.54 -6.63
N TYR A 87 -14.95 -0.59 -5.72
CA TYR A 87 -15.02 0.85 -5.98
C TYR A 87 -13.64 1.48 -6.26
N MET A 88 -12.56 0.73 -6.15
CA MET A 88 -11.18 1.22 -6.30
C MET A 88 -10.64 0.93 -7.71
N THR A 89 -9.72 1.77 -8.18
CA THR A 89 -8.94 1.51 -9.39
C THR A 89 -7.85 0.47 -9.15
N ARG A 90 -7.31 -0.16 -10.21
CA ARG A 90 -6.26 -1.18 -10.08
C ARG A 90 -5.02 -0.69 -9.32
N THR A 91 -4.64 0.57 -9.53
CA THR A 91 -3.50 1.20 -8.87
C THR A 91 -3.76 1.44 -7.38
N GLU A 92 -5.01 1.77 -7.01
CA GLU A 92 -5.42 1.96 -5.62
C GLU A 92 -5.49 0.65 -4.81
N LEU A 93 -5.75 -0.50 -5.45
CA LEU A 93 -5.90 -1.79 -4.76
C LEU A 93 -4.67 -2.17 -3.93
N ILE A 94 -3.48 -1.87 -4.45
CA ILE A 94 -2.20 -2.18 -3.79
C ILE A 94 -1.98 -1.26 -2.59
N ASN A 95 -2.60 -0.08 -2.60
CA ASN A 95 -2.50 0.94 -1.57
C ASN A 95 -3.66 0.92 -0.57
N ALA A 96 -4.50 -0.12 -0.60
CA ALA A 96 -5.63 -0.24 0.31
C ALA A 96 -5.15 -0.53 1.75
N HIS A 97 -5.74 0.18 2.72
CA HIS A 97 -5.42 0.03 4.14
C HIS A 97 -6.67 -0.11 5.01
N ILE A 98 -6.51 -0.76 6.17
CA ILE A 98 -7.49 -0.70 7.25
C ILE A 98 -6.80 -0.10 8.47
N PHE A 99 -7.35 1.01 8.96
CA PHE A 99 -6.94 1.64 10.21
C PHE A 99 -7.93 1.28 11.30
N ILE A 100 -7.44 0.66 12.37
CA ILE A 100 -8.28 0.16 13.46
C ILE A 100 -8.09 1.06 14.67
N CYS A 101 -9.17 1.64 15.19
CA CYS A 101 -9.17 2.33 16.46
C CYS A 101 -9.53 1.33 17.56
N ALA A 102 -8.58 0.98 18.42
CA ALA A 102 -8.85 0.14 19.58
C ALA A 102 -9.69 0.90 20.61
N VAL A 103 -10.91 0.43 20.86
CA VAL A 103 -11.81 1.00 21.87
C VAL A 103 -11.89 0.09 23.09
N ASN A 104 -12.05 0.70 24.27
CA ASN A 104 -12.17 0.01 25.56
C ASN A 104 -11.16 -1.13 25.81
N PRO A 105 -9.84 -0.91 25.61
CA PRO A 105 -8.86 -1.95 25.84
C PRO A 105 -8.83 -2.37 27.31
N SER A 106 -8.88 -3.67 27.57
CA SER A 106 -8.70 -4.19 28.93
C SER A 106 -7.32 -3.80 29.47
N PRO A 107 -7.21 -3.08 30.59
CA PRO A 107 -5.93 -2.56 31.09
C PRO A 107 -4.96 -3.64 31.60
N LYS A 108 -5.44 -4.89 31.74
CA LYS A 108 -4.66 -6.02 32.27
C LYS A 108 -4.17 -6.99 31.18
N ALA A 109 -4.60 -6.82 29.94
CA ALA A 109 -4.23 -7.71 28.84
C ALA A 109 -3.00 -7.18 28.08
N ASP A 110 -2.12 -8.10 27.64
CA ASP A 110 -1.02 -7.75 26.76
C ASP A 110 -1.52 -7.64 25.30
N TRP A 111 -2.00 -6.45 24.96
CA TRP A 111 -2.52 -6.15 23.62
C TRP A 111 -1.43 -6.12 22.55
N ARG A 112 -0.15 -5.99 22.91
CA ARG A 112 0.92 -5.87 21.91
C ARG A 112 1.03 -7.14 21.06
N SER A 113 0.96 -8.31 21.68
CA SER A 113 1.00 -9.59 20.97
C SER A 113 -0.21 -9.77 20.04
N VAL A 114 -1.40 -9.39 20.49
CA VAL A 114 -2.63 -9.47 19.68
C VAL A 114 -2.58 -8.51 18.50
N ILE A 115 -2.08 -7.29 18.70
CA ILE A 115 -1.90 -6.29 17.64
C ILE A 115 -0.87 -6.77 16.63
N ASP A 116 0.28 -7.28 17.07
CA ASP A 116 1.32 -7.80 16.17
C ASP A 116 0.78 -8.94 15.28
N ILE A 117 0.01 -9.86 15.86
CA ILE A 117 -0.66 -10.92 15.06
C ILE A 117 -1.65 -10.33 14.06
N ALA A 118 -2.44 -9.33 14.47
CA ALA A 118 -3.43 -8.68 13.62
C ALA A 118 -2.81 -7.90 12.45
N GLU A 119 -1.68 -7.24 12.68
CA GLU A 119 -0.99 -6.44 11.68
C GLU A 119 -0.17 -7.30 10.70
N ARG A 120 0.30 -8.48 11.11
CA ARG A 120 1.08 -9.41 10.26
C ARG A 120 0.28 -10.12 9.17
N ASP A 121 -1.02 -10.31 9.38
CA ASP A 121 -1.87 -10.88 8.34
C ASP A 121 -2.02 -9.83 7.23
N GLU A 122 -1.47 -10.07 6.03
CA GLU A 122 -1.62 -9.15 4.89
C GLU A 122 -2.41 -9.79 3.72
N ALA A 123 -3.19 -10.85 3.99
CA ALA A 123 -3.87 -11.60 2.92
C ALA A 123 -4.84 -10.75 2.06
N VAL A 124 -5.39 -9.68 2.63
CA VAL A 124 -6.33 -8.79 1.94
C VAL A 124 -5.74 -7.41 1.66
N CYS A 125 -5.17 -6.79 2.71
CA CYS A 125 -4.58 -5.46 2.67
C CYS A 125 -3.74 -5.23 3.96
N ARG A 126 -2.98 -4.13 3.97
CA ARG A 126 -2.27 -3.67 5.17
C ARG A 126 -3.24 -3.23 6.24
N LYS A 127 -2.94 -3.58 7.50
CA LYS A 127 -3.73 -3.25 8.69
C LYS A 127 -2.83 -2.59 9.72
N LEU A 128 -3.32 -1.52 10.33
CA LEU A 128 -2.60 -0.82 11.38
C LEU A 128 -3.57 -0.50 12.52
N VAL A 129 -3.20 -0.87 13.74
CA VAL A 129 -4.01 -0.65 14.93
C VAL A 129 -3.48 0.55 15.71
N TRP A 130 -4.33 1.53 15.96
CA TRP A 130 -4.08 2.60 16.91
C TRP A 130 -4.66 2.23 18.28
N LEU A 131 -3.79 2.17 19.29
CA LEU A 131 -4.17 2.03 20.69
C LEU A 131 -4.06 3.42 21.36
N PRO A 132 -5.16 4.17 21.49
CA PRO A 132 -5.10 5.53 22.01
C PRO A 132 -4.77 5.53 23.51
N ASP A 133 -3.79 6.35 23.91
CA ASP A 133 -3.50 6.64 25.31
C ASP A 133 -4.27 7.90 25.73
N ALA A 134 -5.31 7.73 26.56
CA ALA A 134 -6.15 8.84 27.01
C ALA A 134 -5.37 9.97 27.73
N LYS A 135 -4.21 9.67 28.33
CA LYS A 135 -3.36 10.67 29.00
C LYS A 135 -2.33 11.29 28.06
N LYS A 136 -1.96 10.60 26.97
CA LYS A 136 -0.93 11.00 26.01
C LYS A 136 -1.40 10.82 24.57
N LEU A 137 -2.59 11.35 24.28
CA LEU A 137 -3.28 11.05 23.03
C LEU A 137 -2.46 11.44 21.79
N ASN A 138 -1.90 12.65 21.79
CA ASN A 138 -1.07 13.12 20.68
C ASN A 138 0.17 12.24 20.48
N THR A 139 0.90 11.92 21.55
CA THR A 139 2.07 11.03 21.47
C THR A 139 1.70 9.64 20.99
N SER A 140 0.57 9.08 21.44
CA SER A 140 0.10 7.78 20.98
C SER A 140 -0.31 7.80 19.50
N TYR A 141 -0.87 8.91 19.03
CA TYR A 141 -1.21 9.11 17.63
C TYR A 141 0.04 9.30 16.75
N GLU A 142 1.02 10.08 17.19
CA GLU A 142 2.30 10.25 16.48
C GLU A 142 3.02 8.91 16.31
N ALA A 143 3.12 8.12 17.38
CA ALA A 143 3.70 6.77 17.30
C ALA A 143 2.93 5.84 16.34
N PHE A 144 1.62 6.02 16.20
CA PHE A 144 0.83 5.32 15.19
C PHE A 144 1.09 5.86 13.78
N ARG A 145 1.04 7.18 13.58
CA ARG A 145 1.27 7.88 12.31
C ARG A 145 2.64 7.51 11.73
N ASP A 146 3.66 7.42 12.57
CA ASP A 146 5.04 7.13 12.18
C ASP A 146 5.20 5.72 11.57
N ARG A 147 4.24 4.80 11.81
CA ARG A 147 4.18 3.47 11.17
C ARG A 147 3.38 3.46 9.87
N THR A 148 2.84 4.61 9.46
CA THR A 148 2.00 4.75 8.26
C THR A 148 2.76 5.48 7.16
N PHE A 149 2.23 5.48 5.95
CA PHE A 149 2.74 6.31 4.86
C PHE A 149 2.64 7.82 5.14
N LEU A 150 1.80 8.24 6.11
CA LEU A 150 1.64 9.64 6.51
C LEU A 150 2.83 10.17 7.35
N ALA A 151 3.77 9.31 7.71
CA ALA A 151 5.00 9.71 8.39
C ALA A 151 5.93 10.51 7.46
N ALA A 152 5.87 10.20 6.16
CA ALA A 152 6.69 10.78 5.09
C ALA A 152 8.14 11.16 5.49
N PRO A 153 8.92 10.25 6.13
CA PRO A 153 10.25 10.58 6.63
C PRO A 153 11.23 11.00 5.51
N TRP A 154 10.90 10.69 4.25
CA TRP A 154 11.65 11.09 3.08
C TRP A 154 11.50 12.58 2.72
N GLU A 155 10.50 13.30 3.20
CA GLU A 155 10.43 14.76 3.01
C GLU A 155 11.58 15.48 3.74
N LEU A 156 12.06 14.89 4.83
CA LEU A 156 13.24 15.36 5.56
C LEU A 156 14.54 14.76 5.00
N ALA A 157 14.45 13.80 4.07
CA ALA A 157 15.62 13.23 3.45
C ALA A 157 16.19 14.23 2.44
N VAL A 158 17.48 14.51 2.56
CA VAL A 158 18.20 15.31 1.57
C VAL A 158 18.18 14.54 0.24
N GLU A 159 17.61 15.15 -0.80
CA GLU A 159 17.62 14.62 -2.17
C GLU A 159 19.06 14.25 -2.55
N ARG A 160 19.32 12.95 -2.74
CA ARG A 160 20.60 12.44 -3.21
C ARG A 160 20.43 11.98 -4.65
N ARG A 161 20.84 12.83 -5.59
CA ARG A 161 20.85 12.53 -7.03
C ARG A 161 21.83 11.42 -7.41
N ASP A 162 22.85 11.21 -6.57
CA ASP A 162 23.89 10.18 -6.75
C ASP A 162 23.80 9.07 -5.69
N ALA A 163 22.61 8.83 -5.13
CA ALA A 163 22.41 7.61 -4.36
C ALA A 163 22.48 6.43 -5.35
N ALA A 164 23.46 5.55 -5.18
CA ALA A 164 23.62 4.33 -5.97
C ALA A 164 22.49 3.32 -5.67
N LEU A 165 21.24 3.67 -6.02
CA LEU A 165 20.07 2.81 -5.99
C LEU A 165 20.04 1.90 -7.24
N ASP A 166 20.69 2.34 -8.32
CA ASP A 166 20.87 1.60 -9.57
C ASP A 166 22.37 1.38 -9.86
N ARG A 167 22.92 0.23 -9.47
CA ARG A 167 24.04 -0.36 -10.24
C ARG A 167 23.54 -1.22 -11.40
N VAL A 168 22.28 -1.07 -11.80
CA VAL A 168 21.67 -1.80 -12.91
C VAL A 168 21.75 -0.98 -14.20
N GLN A 169 21.89 0.34 -14.11
CA GLN A 169 22.07 1.21 -15.28
C GLN A 169 23.42 0.90 -15.93
N GLY A 170 23.38 0.37 -17.15
CA GLY A 170 24.56 -0.09 -17.88
C GLY A 170 24.99 -1.54 -17.61
N LEU A 171 24.33 -2.28 -16.70
CA LEU A 171 24.70 -3.68 -16.41
C LEU A 171 24.60 -4.57 -17.66
N ALA A 172 23.52 -4.43 -18.44
CA ALA A 172 23.37 -5.16 -19.70
C ALA A 172 24.48 -4.83 -20.70
N ALA A 173 24.85 -3.55 -20.83
CA ALA A 173 25.94 -3.13 -21.72
C ALA A 173 27.29 -3.69 -21.25
N ASN A 174 27.57 -3.61 -19.95
CA ASN A 174 28.80 -4.12 -19.35
C ASN A 174 28.92 -5.65 -19.51
N LEU A 175 27.84 -6.40 -19.31
CA LEU A 175 27.84 -7.86 -19.50
C LEU A 175 28.04 -8.25 -20.97
N LEU A 176 27.48 -7.49 -21.90
CA LEU A 176 27.68 -7.70 -23.34
C LEU A 176 29.13 -7.40 -23.76
N VAL A 177 29.73 -6.36 -23.19
CA VAL A 177 31.15 -6.04 -23.40
C VAL A 177 32.07 -7.10 -22.79
N GLU A 178 31.77 -7.57 -21.57
CA GLU A 178 32.48 -8.69 -20.93
C GLU A 178 32.35 -9.99 -21.75
N ALA A 179 31.22 -10.20 -22.43
CA ALA A 179 31.00 -11.32 -23.34
C ALA A 179 31.71 -11.15 -24.71
N GLY A 180 32.44 -10.05 -24.92
CA GLY A 180 33.30 -9.82 -26.07
C GLY A 180 32.69 -8.97 -27.20
N LEU A 181 31.60 -8.25 -26.94
CA LEU A 181 31.09 -7.23 -27.86
C LEU A 181 31.81 -5.90 -27.62
N ASP A 182 31.96 -5.08 -28.65
CA ASP A 182 32.37 -3.68 -28.46
C ASP A 182 31.21 -2.84 -27.91
N GLU A 183 31.53 -1.70 -27.32
CA GLU A 183 30.55 -0.81 -26.67
C GLU A 183 29.45 -0.32 -27.63
N GLU A 184 29.80 -0.06 -28.89
CA GLU A 184 28.87 0.43 -29.89
C GLU A 184 27.85 -0.65 -30.29
N THR A 185 28.34 -1.88 -30.49
CA THR A 185 27.49 -3.05 -30.78
C THR A 185 26.62 -3.42 -29.58
N ALA A 186 27.18 -3.40 -28.37
CA ALA A 186 26.43 -3.67 -27.13
C ALA A 186 25.26 -2.68 -26.95
N SER A 187 25.48 -1.38 -27.22
CA SER A 187 24.42 -0.38 -27.19
C SER A 187 23.34 -0.66 -28.23
N LYS A 188 23.73 -0.98 -29.48
CA LYS A 188 22.77 -1.32 -30.56
C LYS A 188 21.94 -2.55 -30.22
N TRP A 189 22.52 -3.55 -29.57
CA TRP A 189 21.80 -4.76 -29.15
C TRP A 189 20.74 -4.44 -28.10
N ILE A 190 21.06 -3.59 -27.13
CA ILE A 190 20.11 -3.12 -26.11
C ILE A 190 18.96 -2.34 -26.78
N ASP A 191 19.27 -1.48 -27.74
CA ASP A 191 18.27 -0.71 -28.47
C ASP A 191 17.35 -1.58 -29.33
N ILE A 192 17.85 -2.70 -29.87
CA ILE A 192 17.05 -3.66 -30.65
C ILE A 192 16.09 -4.43 -29.73
N VAL A 193 16.58 -4.92 -28.58
CA VAL A 193 15.78 -5.71 -27.62
C VAL A 193 14.68 -4.88 -26.95
N ASN A 194 14.91 -3.58 -26.74
CA ASN A 194 13.94 -2.69 -26.10
C ASN A 194 12.78 -2.24 -27.04
N GLN A 195 12.74 -2.71 -28.29
CA GLN A 195 11.66 -2.36 -29.22
C GLN A 195 10.40 -3.21 -28.94
N PRO A 196 9.25 -2.58 -28.67
CA PRO A 196 8.09 -3.24 -28.04
C PRO A 196 7.27 -4.18 -28.93
N ASP A 197 7.67 -4.45 -30.17
CA ASP A 197 6.88 -5.21 -31.14
C ASP A 197 7.79 -5.90 -32.17
N GLN A 198 8.47 -6.99 -31.76
CA GLN A 198 9.37 -7.74 -32.63
C GLN A 198 9.07 -9.24 -32.56
N ASP A 199 8.89 -9.82 -33.74
CA ASP A 199 8.98 -11.25 -33.97
C ASP A 199 10.40 -11.75 -33.61
N GLU A 200 10.50 -12.91 -32.94
CA GLU A 200 11.75 -13.42 -32.37
C GLU A 200 12.81 -13.71 -33.45
N ASP A 201 12.40 -14.26 -34.59
CA ASP A 201 13.31 -14.56 -35.70
C ASP A 201 13.88 -13.26 -36.31
N THR A 202 13.02 -12.27 -36.50
CA THR A 202 13.40 -10.94 -36.99
C THR A 202 14.35 -10.20 -36.03
N MET A 203 14.18 -10.40 -34.72
CA MET A 203 15.06 -9.82 -33.70
C MET A 203 16.47 -10.45 -33.76
N VAL A 204 16.56 -11.78 -33.89
CA VAL A 204 17.85 -12.48 -33.98
C VAL A 204 18.63 -12.03 -35.22
N GLU A 205 17.98 -11.93 -36.38
CA GLU A 205 18.62 -11.43 -37.62
C GLU A 205 19.23 -10.03 -37.43
N ARG A 206 18.51 -9.13 -36.76
CA ARG A 206 18.97 -7.76 -36.51
C ARG A 206 20.14 -7.71 -35.54
N LEU A 207 20.17 -8.56 -34.51
CA LEU A 207 21.29 -8.66 -33.57
C LEU A 207 22.56 -9.19 -34.25
N VAL A 208 22.43 -10.25 -35.05
CA VAL A 208 23.55 -10.83 -35.83
C VAL A 208 24.08 -9.82 -36.85
N ARG A 209 23.19 -9.07 -37.53
CA ARG A 209 23.57 -8.00 -38.45
C ARG A 209 24.28 -6.85 -37.73
N ALA A 210 23.80 -6.45 -36.57
CA ALA A 210 24.42 -5.39 -35.77
C ALA A 210 25.83 -5.76 -35.30
N ARG A 211 26.12 -7.06 -35.12
CA ARG A 211 27.45 -7.59 -34.79
C ARG A 211 28.40 -7.69 -35.99
N GLY A 212 27.89 -7.60 -37.22
CA GLY A 212 28.67 -7.70 -38.45
C GLY A 212 28.84 -9.12 -39.01
N ASP A 213 28.11 -10.10 -38.47
CA ASP A 213 28.22 -11.52 -38.85
C ASP A 213 27.34 -11.91 -40.06
N LEU A 214 26.45 -11.02 -40.51
CA LEU A 214 25.63 -11.15 -41.73
C LEU A 214 25.91 -9.98 -42.68
N GLN A 215 26.58 -10.27 -43.81
CA GLN A 215 26.62 -9.38 -44.99
C GLN A 215 25.46 -9.70 -45.93
#